data_AF-A0A7W0SQ89-F1
#
_entry.id   AF-A0A7W0SQ89-F1
#
_cell.length_a   1.000
_cell.length_b   1.000
_cell.length_c   1.000
_cell.angle_alpha   90.00
_cell.angle_beta   90.00
_cell.angle_gamma   90.00
#
_symmetry.space_group_name_H-M   'P 1'
#
loop_
_entity.id
_entity.type
_entity.pdbx_description
1 polymer ?
#
loop_
_entity_poly.entity_id
_entity_poly.type
_entity_poly.pdbx_seq_one_letter_code
_entity_poly.pdbx_strand_id
1 'polypeptide(L)' 'MDGFAGFISLVDEDNRRARSVVLWETRESADEAERQFGPKREEIGRGLGGTVQSADLFEAPIVEVPAGVRA' A
#
# COMPACT_ATOMS: atom_id res chain seq x y z
N MET A 1 -3.51 11.53 3.80
CA MET A 1 -2.20 11.49 4.48
C MET A 1 -1.28 12.38 3.67
N ASP A 2 -0.45 13.16 4.33
CA ASP A 2 0.46 14.05 3.62
C ASP A 2 1.37 13.22 2.70
N GLY A 3 1.57 13.69 1.47
CA GLY A 3 2.34 13.00 0.44
C GLY A 3 1.73 11.70 -0.13
N PHE A 4 0.45 11.38 0.08
CA PHE A 4 -0.20 10.25 -0.61
C PHE A 4 -0.31 10.52 -2.11
N ALA A 5 0.28 9.66 -2.93
CA ALA A 5 0.32 9.80 -4.39
C ALA A 5 -0.60 8.84 -5.13
N GLY A 6 -1.03 7.75 -4.49
CA GLY A 6 -1.93 6.78 -5.12
C GLY A 6 -1.99 5.43 -4.42
N PHE A 7 -2.86 4.56 -4.92
CA PHE A 7 -3.11 3.24 -4.37
C PHE A 7 -3.40 2.23 -5.48
N ILE A 8 -2.84 1.03 -5.34
CA ILE A 8 -3.13 -0.11 -6.20
C ILE A 8 -3.55 -1.28 -5.32
N SER A 9 -4.72 -1.83 -5.59
CA SER A 9 -5.14 -3.11 -5.01
C SER A 9 -4.96 -4.21 -6.05
N LEU A 10 -4.23 -5.25 -5.68
CA LEU A 10 -4.02 -6.44 -6.46
C LEU A 10 -4.68 -7.60 -5.72
N VAL A 11 -5.56 -8.34 -6.40
CA VAL A 11 -6.22 -9.52 -5.86
C VAL A 11 -5.95 -10.70 -6.79
N ASP A 12 -5.45 -11.78 -6.21
CA ASP A 12 -5.22 -13.07 -6.83
C ASP A 12 -6.20 -14.04 -6.18
N GLU A 13 -7.36 -14.22 -6.83
CA GLU A 13 -8.45 -15.05 -6.32
C GLU A 13 -8.05 -16.53 -6.30
N ASP A 14 -7.36 -17.00 -7.34
CA ASP A 14 -6.93 -18.39 -7.51
C ASP A 14 -6.02 -18.84 -6.34
N ASN A 15 -5.11 -17.96 -5.90
CA ASN A 15 -4.21 -18.24 -4.79
C ASN A 15 -4.66 -17.63 -3.46
N ARG A 16 -5.83 -16.98 -3.42
CA ARG A 16 -6.40 -16.29 -2.25
C ARG A 16 -5.42 -15.30 -1.62
N ARG A 17 -4.76 -14.49 -2.45
CA ARG A 17 -3.79 -13.47 -2.03
C ARG A 17 -4.27 -12.09 -2.42
N ALA A 18 -3.91 -11.11 -1.61
CA ALA A 18 -4.08 -9.72 -1.94
C ALA A 18 -2.80 -8.96 -1.64
N ARG A 19 -2.51 -7.93 -2.43
CA ARG A 19 -1.42 -6.99 -2.19
C ARG A 19 -1.92 -5.57 -2.40
N SER A 20 -1.69 -4.75 -1.40
CA SER A 20 -1.92 -3.32 -1.44
C SER A 20 -0.60 -2.62 -1.67
N VAL A 21 -0.53 -1.77 -2.69
CA VAL A 21 0.61 -0.88 -2.93
C VAL A 21 0.12 0.53 -2.70
N VAL A 22 0.78 1.25 -1.79
CA VAL A 22 0.52 2.66 -1.52
C VAL A 22 1.71 3.44 -2.06
N LEU A 23 1.44 4.45 -2.89
CA LEU A 23 2.44 5.31 -3.48
C LEU A 23 2.52 6.60 -2.66
N TRP A 24 3.75 7.05 -2.44
CA TRP A 24 4.06 8.25 -1.68
C TRP A 24 4.94 9.17 -2.52
N GLU A 25 4.72 10.48 -2.42
CA GLU A 25 5.53 11.49 -3.11
C GLU A 25 6.98 11.51 -2.61
N THR A 26 7.17 11.21 -1.33
CA THR A 26 8.48 11.20 -0.69
C THR A 26 8.68 9.97 0.18
N ARG A 27 9.95 9.61 0.39
CA ARG A 27 10.33 8.57 1.35
C ARG A 27 9.93 8.93 2.78
N GLU A 28 10.01 10.20 3.15
CA GLU A 28 9.62 10.67 4.49
C GLU A 28 8.14 10.41 4.77
N SER A 29 7.26 10.72 3.81
CA SER A 29 5.83 10.44 3.90
C SER A 29 5.54 8.94 4.03
N ALA A 30 6.28 8.09 3.30
CA ALA A 30 6.17 6.64 3.42
C ALA A 30 6.61 6.12 4.80
N ASP A 31 7.75 6.61 5.31
CA ASP A 31 8.28 6.23 6.62
C ASP A 31 7.36 6.68 7.76
N GLU A 32 6.76 7.88 7.65
CA GLU A 32 5.77 8.35 8.62
C GLU A 32 4.50 7.51 8.59
N ALA A 33 4.00 7.16 7.39
CA ALA A 33 2.88 6.24 7.26
C ALA A 33 3.20 4.87 7.88
N GLU A 34 4.40 4.33 7.69
CA GLU A 34 4.81 3.06 8.31
C GLU A 34 4.77 3.13 9.85
N ARG A 35 5.21 4.24 10.45
CA ARG A 35 5.12 4.43 11.91
C ARG A 35 3.69 4.42 12.42
N GLN A 36 2.75 4.97 11.65
CA GLN A 36 1.35 5.08 12.03
C GLN A 36 0.55 3.79 11.77
N PHE A 37 0.81 3.12 10.64
CA PHE A 37 0.03 1.98 10.16
C PHE A 37 0.69 0.64 10.42
N GLY A 38 2.01 0.57 10.55
CA GLY A 38 2.75 -0.66 10.85
C GLY A 38 2.17 -1.42 12.05
N PRO A 39 1.94 -0.77 13.22
CA PRO A 39 1.34 -1.42 14.38
C PRO A 39 -0.12 -1.89 14.16
N LYS A 40 -0.86 -1.23 13.27
CA LYS A 40 -2.29 -1.50 12.99
C LYS A 40 -2.50 -2.47 11.83
N ARG A 41 -1.47 -2.71 11.01
CA ARG A 41 -1.57 -3.50 9.77
C ARG A 41 -2.13 -4.90 10.02
N GLU A 42 -1.67 -5.56 11.07
CA GLU A 42 -2.13 -6.89 11.45
C GLU A 42 -3.62 -6.92 11.85
N GLU A 43 -4.09 -5.88 12.54
CA GLU A 43 -5.50 -5.74 12.89
C GLU A 43 -6.36 -5.53 11.64
N ILE A 44 -5.91 -4.67 10.72
CA ILE A 44 -6.57 -4.44 9.44
C ILE A 44 -6.64 -5.73 8.63
N GLY A 45 -5.52 -6.46 8.52
CA GLY A 45 -5.46 -7.73 7.81
C GLY A 45 -6.44 -8.76 8.37
N ARG A 46 -6.48 -8.91 9.71
CA ARG A 46 -7.45 -9.79 10.38
C ARG A 46 -8.90 -9.37 10.15
N GLY A 47 -9.19 -8.07 10.17
CA GLY A 47 -10.53 -7.55 9.89
C GLY A 47 -11.03 -7.87 8.48
N LEU A 48 -10.11 -8.05 7.53
CA LEU A 48 -10.38 -8.48 6.16
C LEU A 48 -10.37 -10.01 5.98
N GLY A 49 -10.28 -10.79 7.07
CA GLY A 49 -10.21 -12.25 7.03
C GLY A 49 -8.88 -12.82 6.53
N GLY A 50 -7.83 -11.98 6.49
CA GLY A 50 -6.49 -12.36 6.03
C GLY A 50 -5.46 -12.34 7.14
N THR A 51 -4.25 -12.77 6.78
CA THR A 51 -3.04 -12.60 7.59
C THR A 51 -2.01 -11.85 6.78
N VAL A 52 -1.31 -10.91 7.41
CA VAL A 52 -0.25 -10.14 6.74
C VAL A 52 0.95 -11.08 6.58
N GLN A 53 1.41 -11.23 5.33
CA GLN A 53 2.57 -12.08 5.01
C GLN A 53 3.87 -11.27 4.98
N SER A 54 3.82 -10.08 4.40
CA SER A 54 4.95 -9.15 4.37
C SER A 54 4.46 -7.72 4.23
N ALA A 55 5.35 -6.78 4.53
CA ALA A 55 5.21 -5.38 4.23
C ALA A 55 6.62 -4.81 3.99
N ASP A 56 6.81 -4.27 2.80
CA ASP A 56 8.12 -3.93 2.29
C ASP A 56 8.05 -2.53 1.65
N LEU A 57 9.09 -1.72 1.85
CA LEU A 57 9.22 -0.40 1.24
C LEU A 57 10.11 -0.50 -0.01
N PHE A 58 9.62 0.03 -1.12
CA PHE A 58 10.35 0.09 -2.38
C PHE A 58 10.41 1.52 -2.90
N GLU A 59 11.51 1.86 -3.56
CA GLU A 59 11.56 3.04 -4.42
C GLU A 59 10.88 2.71 -5.75
N ALA A 60 10.01 3.60 -6.22
CA ALA A 60 9.35 3.48 -7.51
C ALA A 60 9.93 4.54 -8.46
N PRO A 61 11.10 4.29 -9.09
CA PRO A 61 11.82 5.29 -9.88
C PRO A 61 11.06 5.72 -11.13
N ILE A 62 10.15 4.88 -11.64
CA ILE A 62 9.30 5.16 -12.78
C ILE A 62 7.88 4.71 -12.42
N VAL A 63 6.95 5.66 -12.40
CA VAL A 63 5.51 5.42 -12.29
C VAL A 63 4.83 6.30 -13.31
N GLU A 64 4.10 5.70 -14.24
CA GLU A 64 3.24 6.43 -15.17
C GLU A 64 1.80 6.34 -14.68
N VAL A 65 1.20 7.49 -14.40
CA VAL A 65 -0.22 7.60 -14.06
C VAL A 65 -0.90 8.41 -15.15
N PRO A 66 -1.66 7.77 -16.06
CA PRO A 66 -2.35 8.48 -17.13
C PRO A 66 -3.33 9.52 -16.58
N ALA A 67 -3.31 10.73 -17.14
CA ALA A 67 -4.22 11.79 -16.73
C ALA A 67 -5.68 11.35 -16.92
N GLY A 68 -6.51 11.54 -15.89
CA GLY A 68 -7.96 11.26 -15.93
C GLY A 68 -8.39 9.99 -15.21
N VAL A 69 -7.46 9.12 -14.81
CA VAL A 69 -7.75 8.01 -13.89
C VAL A 69 -7.67 8.56 -12.47
N ARG A 70 -8.81 8.86 -11.86
CA ARG A 70 -8.90 9.07 -10.41
C ARG A 70 -9.14 7.71 -9.76
N ALA A 71 -8.32 7.38 -8.78
CA ALA A 71 -8.59 6.28 -7.85
C ALA A 71 -9.83 6.58 -7.00
#